data_AF-A0A2V6EF33-F1
#
_entry.id   AF-A0A2V6EF33-F1
#
_cell.length_a   1.000
_cell.length_b   1.000
_cell.length_c   1.000
_cell.angle_alpha   90.00
_cell.angle_beta   90.00
_cell.angle_gamma   90.00
#
_symmetry.space_group_name_H-M   'P 1'
#
loop_
_entity.id
_entity.type
_entity.pdbx_description
1 polymer ?
#
loop_
_entity_poly.entity_id
_entity_poly.type
_entity_poly.pdbx_seq_one_letter_code
_entity_poly.pdbx_strand_id
1 'polypeptide(L)' 'MTARDQLRVLVVVPAISPVYGGPSTCSIGLADALGRRGLQVDIVTTNAAGPRNLPVKLH' A
#
# COMPACT_ATOMS: atom_id res chain seq x y z
N MET A 1 1.11 17.05 20.37
CA MET A 1 0.46 17.02 19.03
C MET A 1 -0.93 16.47 19.22
N THR A 2 -1.96 17.18 18.78
CA THR A 2 -3.31 16.58 18.75
C THR A 2 -3.38 15.57 17.60
N ALA A 3 -4.30 14.61 17.63
CA ALA A 3 -4.43 13.60 16.57
C ALA A 3 -4.64 14.19 15.15
N ARG A 4 -5.00 15.48 15.05
CA ARG A 4 -5.17 16.21 13.79
C ARG A 4 -3.85 16.65 13.13
N ASP A 5 -2.76 16.75 13.88
CA ASP A 5 -1.46 17.27 13.39
C ASP A 5 -0.45 16.16 13.08
N GLN A 6 -0.84 14.89 13.21
CA GLN A 6 0.04 13.76 12.96
C GLN A 6 0.09 13.45 11.46
N LEU A 7 1.30 13.38 10.90
CA LEU A 7 1.51 12.99 9.50
C LEU A 7 0.95 11.58 9.26
N ARG A 8 0.08 11.45 8.26
CA ARG A 8 -0.53 10.20 7.81
C ARG A 8 -0.08 9.92 6.38
N VAL A 9 0.27 8.67 6.10
CA VAL A 9 0.83 8.28 4.80
C VAL A 9 -0.09 7.27 4.13
N LEU A 10 -0.48 7.55 2.88
CA LEU A 10 -1.21 6.63 2.03
C LEU A 10 -0.29 6.18 0.89
N VAL A 11 -0.01 4.88 0.83
CA VAL A 11 0.77 4.26 -0.25
C VAL A 11 -0.20 3.56 -1.20
N VAL A 12 -0.30 4.03 -2.44
CA VAL A 12 -1.14 3.41 -3.47
C VAL A 12 -0.25 2.61 -4.42
N VAL A 13 -0.47 1.30 -4.49
CA VAL A 13 0.28 0.41 -5.38
C VAL A 13 -0.64 -0.55 -6.11
N PRO A 14 -0.32 -0.90 -7.37
CA PRO A 14 -1.22 -1.72 -8.19
C PRO A 14 -1.44 -3.12 -7.60
N ALA A 15 -0.42 -3.73 -7.00
CA ALA A 15 -0.50 -5.08 -6.44
C ALA A 15 0.50 -5.33 -5.30
N ILE A 16 0.15 -6.22 -4.38
CA ILE A 16 1.06 -6.80 -3.38
C ILE A 16 0.96 -8.32 -3.45
N SER A 17 2.08 -8.98 -3.75
CA SER A 17 2.19 -10.44 -3.73
C SER A 17 3.65 -10.86 -3.58
N PRO A 18 3.94 -12.02 -2.96
CA PRO A 18 5.29 -12.59 -2.96
C PRO A 18 5.86 -12.86 -4.36
N VAL A 19 5.01 -12.93 -5.40
CA VAL A 19 5.45 -13.12 -6.79
C VAL A 19 5.66 -11.82 -7.56
N TYR A 20 5.28 -10.66 -6.99
CA TYR A 20 5.50 -9.35 -7.59
C TYR A 20 6.84 -8.76 -7.11
N GLY A 21 7.50 -8.01 -7.99
CA GLY A 21 8.87 -7.55 -7.79
C GLY A 21 9.02 -6.37 -6.84
N GLY A 22 10.04 -5.55 -7.10
CA GLY A 22 10.48 -4.44 -6.25
C GLY A 22 9.37 -3.58 -5.62
N PRO A 23 8.30 -3.18 -6.32
CA PRO A 23 7.23 -2.37 -5.72
C PRO A 23 6.57 -3.03 -4.51
N SER A 24 6.24 -4.32 -4.58
CA SER A 24 5.59 -5.02 -3.48
C SER A 24 6.50 -5.12 -2.24
N THR A 25 7.79 -5.40 -2.45
CA THR A 25 8.78 -5.47 -1.37
C THR A 25 9.04 -4.09 -0.76
N CYS A 26 9.29 -3.08 -1.58
CA CYS A 26 9.63 -1.73 -1.11
C CYS A 26 8.45 -1.06 -0.39
N SER A 27 7.21 -1.24 -0.87
CA SER A 27 6.04 -0.65 -0.23
C SER A 27 5.78 -1.23 1.17
N ILE A 28 5.98 -2.54 1.36
CA ILE A 28 5.88 -3.17 2.68
C ILE A 28 7.01 -2.67 3.60
N GLY A 29 8.26 -2.67 3.10
CA GLY A 29 9.41 -2.24 3.90
C GLY A 29 9.33 -0.77 4.32
N LEU A 30 8.86 0.10 3.42
CA LEU A 30 8.63 1.51 3.72
C LEU A 30 7.55 1.69 4.79
N ALA A 31 6.43 0.99 4.66
CA ALA A 31 5.35 1.06 5.64
C ALA A 31 5.78 0.56 7.03
N ASP A 32 6.53 -0.54 7.11
CA ASP A 32 7.11 -1.03 8.37
C ASP A 32 8.06 0.01 9.00
N ALA A 33 8.99 0.55 8.21
CA ALA A 33 9.95 1.53 8.70
C ALA A 33 9.29 2.82 9.24
N LEU A 34 8.23 3.29 8.57
CA LEU A 34 7.46 4.45 9.01
C LEU A 34 6.57 4.14 10.23
N GLY A 35 5.95 2.96 10.26
CA GLY A 35 5.15 2.49 11.40
C GLY A 35 5.98 2.39 12.68
N ARG A 36 7.22 1.88 12.59
CA ARG A 36 8.18 1.84 13.70
C ARG A 36 8.57 3.23 14.22
N ARG A 37 8.37 4.29 13.44
CA ARG A 37 8.58 5.69 13.85
C ARG A 37 7.31 6.35 14.41
N GLY A 38 6.24 5.59 14.58
CA GLY A 38 4.97 6.08 15.13
C GLY A 38 4.07 6.79 14.12
N LEU A 39 4.30 6.62 12.81
CA LEU A 39 3.42 7.14 11.78
C LEU A 39 2.32 6.13 11.44
N GLN A 40 1.11 6.65 11.17
CA GLN A 40 0.05 5.83 10.59
C GLN A 40 0.27 5.74 9.07
N VAL A 41 0.35 4.51 8.57
CA VAL A 41 0.53 4.21 7.15
C VAL A 41 -0.55 3.23 6.69
N ASP A 42 -1.28 3.62 5.65
CA ASP A 42 -2.23 2.75 4.96
C ASP A 42 -1.66 2.37 3.59
N ILE A 43 -1.74 1.10 3.21
CA ILE A 43 -1.43 0.66 1.85
C ILE A 43 -2.71 0.23 1.15
N VAL A 44 -3.00 0.84 0.01
CA VAL A 44 -4.14 0.51 -0.83
C VAL A 44 -3.65 -0.14 -2.10
N THR A 45 -4.21 -1.32 -2.40
CA THR A 45 -3.83 -2.11 -3.56
C THR A 45 -5.03 -2.82 -4.17
N THR A 46 -4.88 -3.33 -5.40
CA THR A 46 -5.91 -4.14 -6.05
C THR A 46 -5.81 -5.61 -5.63
N ASN A 47 -6.80 -6.41 -5.98
CA ASN A 47 -6.82 -7.85 -5.78
C ASN A 47 -6.03 -8.64 -6.85
N ALA A 48 -5.05 -8.01 -7.50
CA ALA A 48 -4.25 -8.65 -8.54
C ALA A 48 -3.65 -9.97 -8.00
N ALA A 49 -3.89 -11.06 -8.74
CA ALA A 49 -3.61 -12.47 -8.41
C ALA A 49 -4.67 -13.26 -7.59
N GLY A 50 -5.95 -12.85 -7.57
CA GLY A 50 -7.06 -13.80 -7.39
C GLY A 50 -8.50 -13.23 -7.29
N PRO A 51 -9.54 -13.94 -7.79
CA PRO A 51 -9.62 -14.65 -9.07
C PRO A 51 -10.13 -13.75 -10.22
N ARG A 52 -10.42 -12.46 -9.98
CA ARG A 52 -10.99 -11.60 -11.04
C ARG A 52 -10.42 -10.19 -11.00
N ASN A 53 -9.82 -9.79 -12.11
CA ASN A 53 -9.77 -8.38 -12.49
C ASN A 53 -11.20 -7.88 -12.72
N LEU A 54 -11.47 -6.60 -12.43
CA LEU A 54 -12.76 -5.96 -12.74
C LEU A 54 -13.01 -6.06 -14.26
N PRO A 55 -14.16 -6.57 -14.74
CA PRO A 55 -14.46 -6.60 -16.17
C PRO A 55 -14.94 -5.22 -16.62
N VAL A 56 -14.09 -4.20 -16.46
CA VAL A 56 -14.40 -2.82 -16.84
C VAL A 56 -13.37 -2.35 -17.86
N LYS A 57 -13.85 -1.65 -18.89
CA LYS A 57 -12.96 -0.99 -19.83
C LYS A 57 -12.42 0.25 -19.14
N LEU A 58 -11.12 0.30 -18.91
CA LEU A 58 -10.47 1.48 -18.33
C LEU A 58 -10.43 2.58 -19.40
N HIS A 59 -10.98 3.73 -19.07
CA HIS A 59 -10.99 4.96 -19.87
C HIS A 59 -9.88 5.89 -19.42
#